data_AF-A0A227IYP3-F1
#
_entry.id   AF-A0A227IYP3-F1
#
_cell.length_a   1.000
_cell.length_b   1.000
_cell.length_c   1.000
_cell.angle_alpha   90.00
_cell.angle_beta   90.00
_cell.angle_gamma   90.00
#
_symmetry.space_group_name_H-M   'P 1'
#
loop_
_entity.id
_entity.type
_entity.pdbx_description
1 polymer ?
#
loop_
_entity_poly.entity_id
_entity_poly.type
_entity_poly.pdbx_seq_one_letter_code
_entity_poly.pdbx_strand_id
1 'polypeptide(L)'
;NVLMAFVIIKALQITGALDLMGSVFSPVMAVFGLPGEAAAVLIGAWMSMGGAVGVVITLFDQGILNGTHIAILAPAIYLMGSQV
;
A
#
# COMPACT_ATOMS: atom_id res chain seq x y z
N ASN A 1 -9.68 -12.53 -8.58
CA ASN A 1 -8.49 -12.76 -9.42
C ASN A 1 -7.38 -11.83 -8.93
N VAL A 2 -6.50 -12.34 -8.05
CA VAL A 2 -5.48 -11.55 -7.31
C VAL A 2 -4.42 -10.96 -8.25
N LEU A 3 -4.12 -11.67 -9.35
CA LEU A 3 -3.16 -11.26 -10.36
C LEU A 3 -3.59 -10.00 -11.12
N MET A 4 -4.87 -9.90 -11.47
CA MET A 4 -5.40 -8.71 -12.15
C MET A 4 -5.38 -7.47 -11.25
N ALA A 5 -5.72 -7.62 -9.96
CA ALA A 5 -5.62 -6.53 -9.00
C ALA A 5 -4.17 -6.06 -8.84
N PHE A 6 -3.22 -7.01 -8.75
CA PHE A 6 -1.79 -6.70 -8.69
C PHE A 6 -1.31 -5.92 -9.92
N VAL A 7 -1.66 -6.35 -11.15
CA VAL A 7 -1.26 -5.67 -12.39
C VAL A 7 -1.86 -4.26 -12.47
N ILE A 8 -3.11 -4.07 -12.06
CA ILE A 8 -3.76 -2.75 -12.05
C ILE A 8 -3.08 -1.83 -11.03
N ILE A 9 -2.80 -2.30 -9.82
CA ILE A 9 -2.09 -1.52 -8.81
C ILE A 9 -0.68 -1.18 -9.30
N LYS A 10 0.02 -2.12 -9.93
CA LYS A 10 1.34 -1.86 -10.52
C LYS A 10 1.28 -0.85 -11.65
N ALA A 11 0.27 -0.91 -12.51
CA ALA A 11 0.07 0.09 -13.54
C ALA A 11 -0.19 1.48 -12.93
N LEU A 12 -1.04 1.56 -11.89
CA LEU A 12 -1.31 2.81 -11.15
C LEU A 12 -0.07 3.35 -10.41
N GLN A 13 0.85 2.48 -10.01
CA GLN A 13 2.12 2.85 -9.38
C GLN A 13 3.09 3.40 -10.44
N ILE A 14 3.18 2.74 -11.60
CA ILE A 14 4.03 3.18 -12.72
C ILE A 14 3.54 4.51 -13.31
N THR A 15 2.24 4.77 -13.32
CA THR A 15 1.67 6.05 -13.81
C THR A 15 1.79 7.20 -12.82
N GLY A 16 2.26 6.98 -11.59
CA GLY A 16 2.39 8.00 -10.55
C GLY A 16 1.07 8.47 -9.94
N ALA A 17 -0.07 7.90 -10.36
CA ALA A 17 -1.38 8.20 -9.78
C ALA A 17 -1.43 7.82 -8.29
N LEU A 18 -0.72 6.74 -7.93
CA LEU A 18 -0.58 6.30 -6.55
C LEU A 18 0.25 7.25 -5.69
N ASP A 19 1.28 7.89 -6.24
CA ASP A 19 2.08 8.88 -5.53
C ASP A 19 1.29 10.17 -5.30
N LEU A 20 0.45 10.55 -6.27
CA LEU A 20 -0.45 11.69 -6.15
C LEU A 20 -1.50 11.47 -5.05
N MET A 21 -2.09 10.27 -4.98
CA MET A 21 -2.94 9.88 -3.85
C MET A 21 -2.13 9.84 -2.54
N GLY A 22 -0.93 9.27 -2.56
CA GLY A 22 -0.02 9.23 -1.41
C GLY A 22 0.33 10.62 -0.85
N SER A 23 0.46 11.63 -1.71
CA SER A 23 0.70 13.02 -1.30
C SER A 23 -0.50 13.63 -0.56
N VAL A 24 -1.73 13.32 -1.00
CA VAL A 24 -2.96 13.78 -0.35
C VAL A 24 -3.20 13.07 0.98
N PHE A 25 -2.86 11.77 1.05
CA PHE A 25 -2.98 10.97 2.27
C PHE A 25 -1.77 11.07 3.20
N SER A 26 -0.68 11.69 2.76
CA SER A 26 0.56 11.93 3.51
C SER A 26 0.32 12.52 4.91
N PRO A 27 -0.51 13.57 5.11
CA PRO A 27 -0.77 14.10 6.46
C PRO A 27 -1.44 13.08 7.39
N VAL A 28 -2.28 12.19 6.86
CA VAL A 28 -2.93 11.12 7.65
C VAL A 28 -1.91 10.02 7.99
N MET A 29 -1.09 9.63 7.02
CA MET A 29 -0.06 8.59 7.19
C MET A 29 1.07 9.05 8.14
N ALA A 30 1.40 10.34 8.15
CA ALA A 30 2.38 10.94 9.04
C ALA A 30 1.99 10.82 10.52
N VAL A 31 0.69 10.83 10.85
CA VAL A 31 0.19 10.60 12.22
C VAL A 31 0.55 9.21 12.72
N PHE A 32 0.60 8.22 11.82
CA PHE A 32 0.96 6.84 12.14
C PHE A 32 2.46 6.56 11.95
N GLY A 33 3.27 7.58 11.67
CA GLY A 33 4.70 7.43 11.40
C GLY A 33 5.02 6.67 10.10
N LEU A 34 4.07 6.67 9.16
CA LEU A 34 4.20 5.98 7.88
C LEU A 34 4.55 6.95 6.74
N PRO A 35 5.36 6.51 5.77
CA PRO A 35 5.61 7.27 4.54
C PRO A 35 4.31 7.37 3.72
N GLY A 36 4.13 8.45 2.96
CA GLY A 36 2.87 8.70 2.21
C GLY A 36 2.57 7.61 1.17
N GLU A 37 3.61 6.97 0.66
CA GLU A 37 3.61 5.85 -0.28
C GLU A 37 2.95 4.60 0.33
N ALA A 38 2.90 4.48 1.67
CA ALA A 38 2.18 3.41 2.34
C ALA A 38 0.65 3.48 2.11
N ALA A 39 0.11 4.61 1.64
CA ALA A 39 -1.30 4.70 1.23
C ALA A 39 -1.59 3.75 0.04
N ALA A 40 -0.59 3.52 -0.82
CA ALA A 40 -0.66 2.55 -1.90
C ALA A 40 -0.96 1.13 -1.41
N VAL A 41 -0.37 0.77 -0.27
CA VAL A 41 -0.57 -0.53 0.37
C VAL A 41 -2.01 -0.65 0.87
N LEU A 42 -2.55 0.40 1.48
CA LEU A 42 -3.93 0.41 2.01
C LEU A 42 -4.97 0.35 0.89
N ILE A 43 -4.76 1.09 -0.20
CA ILE A 43 -5.60 1.03 -1.41
C ILE A 43 -5.51 -0.36 -2.04
N GLY A 44 -4.30 -0.91 -2.11
CA GLY A 44 -4.07 -2.28 -2.55
C GLY A 44 -4.81 -3.30 -1.69
N ALA A 45 -4.82 -3.11 -0.36
CA ALA A 45 -5.46 -4.01 0.60
C ALA A 45 -6.98 -4.01 0.44
N TRP A 46 -7.57 -2.83 0.24
CA TRP A 46 -8.99 -2.66 -0.03
C TRP A 46 -9.43 -3.41 -1.30
N MET A 47 -8.59 -3.42 -2.33
CA MET A 47 -8.89 -4.17 -3.55
C MET A 47 -8.62 -5.67 -3.41
N SER A 48 -7.54 -6.06 -2.72
CA SER A 48 -7.19 -7.46 -2.43
C SER A 48 -5.99 -7.56 -1.48
N MET A 49 -6.04 -8.48 -0.52
CA MET A 49 -4.88 -8.82 0.33
C MET A 49 -3.61 -9.12 -0.47
N GLY A 50 -3.69 -9.88 -1.57
CA GLY A 50 -2.52 -10.18 -2.39
C GLY A 50 -1.99 -8.98 -3.18
N GLY A 51 -2.86 -8.00 -3.48
CA GLY A 51 -2.48 -6.73 -4.08
C GLY A 51 -1.63 -5.89 -3.11
N ALA A 52 -2.07 -5.76 -1.85
CA ALA A 52 -1.31 -5.07 -0.81
C ALA A 52 0.08 -5.68 -0.58
N VAL A 53 0.17 -7.01 -0.46
CA VAL A 53 1.45 -7.69 -0.22
C VAL A 53 2.46 -7.40 -1.33
N GLY A 54 2.02 -7.39 -2.60
CA GLY A 54 2.89 -7.04 -3.72
C GLY A 54 3.40 -5.60 -3.71
N VAL A 55 2.55 -4.65 -3.27
CA VAL A 55 2.96 -3.24 -3.09
C VAL A 55 3.94 -3.10 -1.93
N VAL A 56 3.67 -3.75 -0.80
CA VAL A 56 4.56 -3.73 0.38
C VAL A 56 5.95 -4.21 -0.01
N ILE A 57 6.04 -5.35 -0.69
CA ILE A 57 7.33 -5.92 -1.11
C ILE A 57 8.05 -4.98 -2.07
N THR A 58 7.33 -4.36 -3.01
CA THR A 58 7.94 -3.38 -3.93
C THR A 58 8.52 -2.20 -3.15
N LEU A 59 7.72 -1.56 -2.28
CA LEU A 59 8.16 -0.36 -1.56
C LEU A 59 9.26 -0.69 -0.53
N PHE A 60 9.28 -1.92 -0.02
CA PHE A 60 10.35 -2.43 0.82
C PHE A 60 11.66 -2.62 0.03
N ASP A 61 11.59 -3.21 -1.16
CA ASP A 61 12.75 -3.39 -2.06
C ASP A 61 13.33 -2.04 -2.51
N GLN A 62 12.46 -1.04 -2.69
CA GLN A 62 12.86 0.34 -2.98
C GLN A 62 13.43 1.10 -1.76
N GLY A 63 13.43 0.49 -0.57
CA GLY A 63 13.90 1.14 0.66
C GLY A 63 12.98 2.24 1.22
N ILE A 64 11.77 2.37 0.67
CA ILE A 64 10.77 3.35 1.11
C ILE A 64 10.07 2.85 2.39
N LEU A 65 9.78 1.55 2.46
CA LEU A 65 9.27 0.89 3.66
C LEU A 65 10.38 0.19 4.42
N ASN A 66 10.32 0.22 5.75
CA ASN A 66 11.17 -0.56 6.64
C ASN A 66 10.33 -1.62 7.40
N GLY A 67 10.99 -2.50 8.15
CA GLY A 67 10.31 -3.53 8.94
C GLY A 67 9.28 -2.98 9.93
N THR A 68 9.52 -1.79 10.50
CA THR A 68 8.58 -1.10 11.39
C THR A 68 7.32 -0.66 10.64
N HIS A 69 7.45 -0.11 9.44
CA HIS A 69 6.31 0.30 8.60
C HIS A 69 5.48 -0.91 8.20
N ILE A 70 6.12 -2.04 7.88
CA ILE A 70 5.42 -3.30 7.56
C ILE A 70 4.65 -3.81 8.78
N ALA A 71 5.23 -3.73 9.99
CA ALA A 71 4.55 -4.15 11.21
C ALA A 71 3.28 -3.31 11.50
N ILE A 72 3.29 -2.02 11.17
CA ILE A 72 2.13 -1.13 11.30
C ILE A 72 1.09 -1.44 10.20
N LEU A 73 1.55 -1.71 8.97
CA LEU A 73 0.68 -1.99 7.82
C LEU A 73 0.05 -3.38 7.88
N ALA A 74 0.71 -4.38 8.46
CA ALA A 74 0.22 -5.76 8.53
C ALA A 74 -1.21 -5.89 9.12
N PRO A 75 -1.53 -5.35 10.31
CA PRO A 75 -2.90 -5.38 10.82
C PRO A 75 -3.86 -4.54 9.95
N ALA A 76 -3.41 -3.43 9.39
CA ALA A 76 -4.25 -2.60 8.51
C ALA A 76 -4.63 -3.33 7.22
N ILE A 77 -3.69 -4.05 6.59
CA ILE A 77 -3.92 -4.89 5.41
C ILE A 77 -4.92 -5.99 5.75
N TYR A 78 -4.77 -6.62 6.91
CA TYR A 78 -5.65 -7.69 7.36
C TYR A 78 -7.09 -7.18 7.59
N LEU A 79 -7.24 -6.05 8.29
CA LEU A 79 -8.56 -5.44 8.55
C LEU A 79 -9.22 -4.91 7.27
N MET A 80 -8.46 -4.33 6.35
CA MET A 80 -8.97 -3.75 5.10
C MET A 80 -9.26 -4.82 4.04
N GLY A 81 -8.50 -5.91 4.02
CA GLY A 81 -8.74 -7.05 3.13
C GLY A 81 -9.85 -7.99 3.60
N SER A 82 -10.29 -7.86 4.85
CA SER A 82 -11.34 -8.64 5.52
C SER A 82 -12.73 -7.98 5.40
N GLN A 83 -13.07 -7.35 4.28
CA GLN A 83 -14.43 -6.80 4.08
C GLN A 83 -15.55 -7.85 3.95
N VAL A 84 -15.23 -9.14 4.18
CA VAL A 84 -16.19 -10.24 4.36
C VAL A 84 -15.64 -11.21 5.40
#